data_AF-A0A849UEG0-F1
#
_entry.id   AF-A0A849UEG0-F1
#
_cell.length_a   1.000
_cell.length_b   1.000
_cell.length_c   1.000
_cell.angle_alpha   90.00
_cell.angle_beta   90.00
_cell.angle_gamma   90.00
#
_symmetry.space_group_name_H-M   'P 1'
#
loop_
_entity.id
_entity.type
_entity.pdbx_description
1 polymer ?
#
loop_
_entity_poly.entity_id
_entity_poly.type
_entity_poly.pdbx_seq_one_letter_code
_entity_poly.pdbx_strand_id
1 'polypeptide(L)'
;MRLWIIILLTTFFTGCATTPAERAAKVEREVEQMIQVYGPACNKLGYDPASDAWRSCILQLAAQDDYKRFSQYNNMPRHTHCYAHKGFYNCVTL
;
A
#
# COMPACT_ATOMS: atom_id res chain seq x y z
N MET A 1 49.19 -3.85 -1.94
CA MET A 1 48.19 -3.68 -3.02
C MET A 1 47.10 -4.76 -3.01
N ARG A 2 47.40 -6.04 -2.72
CA ARG A 2 46.40 -7.13 -2.62
C ARG A 2 45.31 -6.95 -1.54
N LEU A 3 45.63 -6.31 -0.42
CA LEU A 3 44.69 -6.06 0.69
C LEU A 3 43.57 -5.05 0.33
N TRP A 4 43.86 -4.06 -0.50
CA TRP A 4 42.89 -3.06 -0.94
C TRP A 4 41.78 -3.67 -1.80
N ILE A 5 42.12 -4.69 -2.59
CA ILE A 5 41.16 -5.42 -3.44
C ILE A 5 40.17 -6.23 -2.60
N ILE A 6 40.61 -6.79 -1.46
CA ILE A 6 39.74 -7.57 -0.56
C ILE A 6 38.76 -6.66 0.19
N ILE A 7 39.19 -5.46 0.58
CA ILE A 7 38.34 -4.46 1.24
C ILE A 7 37.30 -3.90 0.26
N LEU A 8 37.65 -3.70 -1.01
CA LEU A 8 36.71 -3.28 -2.06
C LEU A 8 35.71 -4.38 -2.45
N LEU A 9 36.09 -5.66 -2.33
CA LEU A 9 35.18 -6.77 -2.66
C LEU A 9 34.11 -7.03 -1.58
N THR A 10 34.42 -6.73 -0.31
CA THR A 10 33.52 -6.99 0.83
C THR A 10 32.42 -5.93 0.97
N THR A 11 32.65 -4.70 0.53
CA THR A 11 31.63 -3.64 0.50
C THR A 11 30.56 -3.83 -0.56
N PHE A 12 30.79 -4.68 -1.58
CA PHE A 12 29.76 -5.03 -2.57
C PHE A 12 28.74 -6.05 -2.05
N PHE A 13 29.05 -6.80 -0.98
CA PHE A 13 28.14 -7.81 -0.41
C PHE A 13 27.18 -7.28 0.67
N THR A 14 27.34 -6.03 1.13
CA THR A 14 26.39 -5.42 2.08
C THR A 14 25.14 -4.84 1.40
N GLY A 15 25.05 -4.87 0.06
CA GLY A 15 23.94 -4.30 -0.71
C GLY A 15 22.69 -5.19 -0.87
N CYS A 16 22.71 -6.46 -0.43
CA CYS A 16 21.58 -7.39 -0.60
C CYS A 16 20.88 -7.80 0.70
N ALA A 17 21.18 -7.16 1.83
CA ALA A 17 20.47 -7.37 3.09
C ALA A 17 19.54 -6.19 3.35
N THR A 18 18.38 -6.12 2.66
CA THR A 18 17.25 -5.40 3.25
C THR A 18 16.95 -6.12 4.56
N THR A 19 17.32 -5.50 5.68
CA THR A 19 17.37 -6.19 6.96
C THR A 19 15.96 -6.64 7.38
N PRO A 20 15.79 -7.85 7.93
CA PRO A 20 14.49 -8.29 8.45
C PRO A 20 13.97 -7.36 9.55
N ALA A 21 14.87 -6.68 10.28
CA ALA A 21 14.54 -5.67 11.29
C ALA A 21 13.84 -4.44 10.70
N GLU A 22 14.30 -3.93 9.55
CA GLU A 22 13.65 -2.79 8.88
C GLU A 22 12.24 -3.14 8.37
N ARG A 23 12.05 -4.38 7.90
CA ARG A 23 10.73 -4.85 7.44
C ARG A 23 9.75 -4.97 8.62
N ALA A 24 10.19 -5.54 9.74
CA ALA A 24 9.37 -5.65 10.95
C ALA A 24 8.94 -4.26 11.45
N ALA A 25 9.88 -3.32 11.58
CA ALA A 25 9.59 -1.95 12.02
C ALA A 25 8.69 -1.16 11.05
N LYS A 26 8.66 -1.53 9.76
CA LYS A 26 7.72 -0.95 8.80
C LYS A 26 6.30 -1.49 9.02
N VAL A 27 6.16 -2.80 9.14
CA VAL A 27 4.86 -3.46 9.34
C VAL A 27 4.22 -3.03 10.67
N GLU A 28 5.01 -2.91 11.74
CA GLU A 28 4.51 -2.42 13.04
C GLU A 28 3.87 -1.02 12.92
N ARG A 29 4.51 -0.11 12.17
CA ARG A 29 3.97 1.23 11.94
C ARG A 29 2.70 1.22 11.11
N GLU A 30 2.62 0.35 10.10
CA GLU A 30 1.41 0.18 9.27
C GLU A 30 0.24 -0.35 10.12
N VAL A 31 0.50 -1.32 11.00
CA VAL A 31 -0.53 -1.85 11.93
C VAL A 31 -1.00 -0.78 12.90
N GLU A 32 -0.10 0.00 13.49
CA GLU A 32 -0.45 1.09 14.40
C GLU A 32 -1.34 2.14 13.71
N GLN A 33 -1.04 2.48 12.46
CA GLN A 33 -1.90 3.36 11.66
C GLN A 33 -3.28 2.75 11.41
N MET A 34 -3.36 1.47 11.06
CA MET A 34 -4.64 0.78 10.88
C MET A 34 -5.46 0.76 12.16
N ILE A 35 -4.84 0.56 13.32
CA ILE A 35 -5.50 0.61 14.62
C ILE A 35 -6.08 2.00 14.88
N GLN A 36 -5.33 3.07 14.62
CA GLN A 36 -5.79 4.44 14.83
C GLN A 36 -6.97 4.80 13.90
N VAL A 37 -6.94 4.34 12.65
CA VAL A 37 -7.97 4.67 11.65
C VAL A 37 -9.23 3.80 11.82
N TYR A 38 -9.08 2.49 11.94
CA TYR A 38 -10.20 1.53 11.92
C TYR A 38 -10.61 1.02 13.31
N GLY A 39 -9.72 1.06 14.29
CA GLY A 39 -9.99 0.63 15.66
C GLY A 39 -11.21 1.31 16.30
N PRO A 40 -11.39 2.64 16.17
CA PRO A 40 -12.58 3.32 16.68
C PRO A 40 -13.89 2.83 16.05
N ALA A 41 -13.87 2.41 14.78
CA ALA A 41 -15.04 1.84 14.12
C ALA A 41 -15.36 0.45 14.69
N CYS A 42 -14.34 -0.40 14.86
CA CYS A 42 -14.52 -1.71 15.49
C CYS A 42 -14.98 -1.62 16.95
N ASN A 43 -14.53 -0.62 17.70
CA ASN A 43 -15.05 -0.35 19.05
C ASN A 43 -16.53 0.01 19.02
N LYS A 44 -16.96 0.85 18.07
CA LYS A 44 -18.37 1.22 17.88
C LYS A 44 -19.25 0.05 17.43
N LEU A 45 -18.66 -0.93 16.74
CA LEU A 45 -19.33 -2.18 16.37
C LEU A 45 -19.45 -3.17 17.54
N GLY A 46 -18.91 -2.84 18.71
CA GLY A 46 -19.03 -3.64 19.94
C GLY A 46 -17.97 -4.72 20.10
N TYR A 47 -16.90 -4.69 19.31
CA TYR A 47 -15.76 -5.60 19.52
C TYR A 47 -14.92 -5.15 20.70
N ASP A 48 -14.49 -6.11 21.53
CA ASP A 48 -13.61 -5.86 22.67
C ASP A 48 -12.21 -5.45 22.16
N PRO A 49 -11.67 -4.28 22.57
CA PRO A 49 -10.36 -3.83 22.13
C PRO A 49 -9.26 -4.88 22.37
N ALA A 50 -8.31 -4.96 21.44
CA ALA A 50 -7.20 -5.92 21.45
C ALA A 50 -7.57 -7.41 21.35
N SER A 51 -8.86 -7.78 21.33
CA SER A 51 -9.30 -9.15 21.02
C SER A 51 -9.00 -9.54 19.57
N ASP A 52 -8.91 -10.85 19.30
CA ASP A 52 -8.70 -11.35 17.94
C ASP A 52 -9.84 -10.96 16.99
N ALA A 53 -11.07 -10.93 17.49
CA ALA A 53 -12.23 -10.47 16.72
C ALA A 53 -12.11 -8.99 16.34
N TRP A 54 -11.63 -8.15 17.26
CA TRP A 54 -11.37 -6.73 16.99
C TRP A 54 -10.24 -6.53 15.97
N ARG A 55 -9.14 -7.28 16.10
CA ARG A 55 -8.03 -7.27 15.12
C ARG A 55 -8.49 -7.70 13.73
N SER A 56 -9.33 -8.73 13.67
CA SER A 56 -9.94 -9.19 12.42
C SER A 56 -10.83 -8.12 11.78
N CYS A 57 -11.66 -7.44 12.58
CA CYS A 57 -12.47 -6.31 12.12
C CYS A 57 -11.62 -5.20 11.49
N ILE A 58 -10.51 -4.81 12.13
CA ILE A 58 -9.58 -3.80 11.60
C ILE A 58 -9.02 -4.23 10.24
N LEU A 59 -8.54 -5.47 10.14
CA LEU A 59 -7.97 -5.99 8.89
C LEU A 59 -9.01 -6.06 7.76
N GLN A 60 -10.26 -6.42 8.07
CA GLN A 60 -11.35 -6.45 7.09
C GLN A 60 -11.71 -5.05 6.59
N LEU A 61 -11.79 -4.06 7.49
CA LEU A 61 -12.07 -2.68 7.11
C LEU A 61 -10.94 -2.08 6.27
N ALA A 62 -9.68 -2.33 6.66
CA ALA A 62 -8.52 -1.92 5.89
C ALA A 62 -8.52 -2.53 4.47
N ALA A 63 -8.73 -3.84 4.37
CA ALA A 63 -8.80 -4.53 3.08
C ALA A 63 -9.96 -4.02 2.21
N GLN A 64 -11.11 -3.69 2.81
CA GLN A 64 -12.24 -3.11 2.08
C GLN A 64 -11.90 -1.73 1.53
N ASP A 65 -11.22 -0.88 2.30
CA ASP A 65 -10.84 0.46 1.84
C ASP A 65 -9.80 0.39 0.72
N ASP A 66 -8.81 -0.49 0.84
CA ASP A 66 -7.84 -0.75 -0.23
C ASP A 66 -8.52 -1.22 -1.51
N TYR A 67 -9.49 -2.12 -1.40
CA TYR A 67 -10.28 -2.56 -2.55
C TYR A 67 -11.07 -1.42 -3.19
N LYS A 68 -11.72 -0.58 -2.37
CA LYS A 68 -12.45 0.61 -2.88
C LYS A 68 -11.51 1.56 -3.61
N ARG A 69 -10.35 1.84 -3.02
CA ARG A 69 -9.32 2.71 -3.63
C ARG A 69 -8.80 2.12 -4.95
N PHE A 70 -8.53 0.82 -4.97
CA PHE A 70 -8.10 0.12 -6.19
C PHE A 70 -9.18 0.15 -7.26
N SER A 71 -10.44 -0.13 -6.90
CA SER A 71 -11.58 -0.06 -7.81
C SER A 71 -11.75 1.35 -8.38
N GLN A 72 -11.68 2.38 -7.53
CA GLN A 72 -11.76 3.77 -7.95
C GLN A 72 -10.63 4.14 -8.93
N TYR A 73 -9.40 3.70 -8.65
CA TYR A 73 -8.27 3.91 -9.55
C TYR A 73 -8.47 3.23 -10.92
N ASN A 74 -8.97 1.99 -10.93
CA ASN A 74 -9.23 1.27 -12.19
C ASN A 74 -10.40 1.84 -12.99
N ASN A 75 -11.39 2.41 -12.30
CA ASN A 75 -12.54 3.06 -12.91
C ASN A 75 -12.26 4.53 -13.30
N MET A 76 -11.06 5.04 -13.03
CA MET A 76 -10.67 6.37 -13.49
C MET A 76 -10.37 6.31 -14.98
N PRO A 77 -10.99 7.18 -15.80
CA PRO A 77 -10.82 7.10 -17.23
C PRO A 77 -9.38 7.49 -17.59
N ARG A 78 -8.65 6.56 -18.19
CA ARG A 78 -7.20 6.70 -18.46
C ARG A 78 -6.93 7.39 -19.78
N HIS A 79 -7.90 7.39 -20.69
CA HIS A 79 -7.74 7.97 -22.01
C HIS A 79 -9.01 8.72 -22.45
N THR A 80 -8.83 9.99 -22.82
CA THR A 80 -9.86 10.76 -23.52
C THR A 80 -9.68 10.55 -25.01
N HIS A 81 -10.63 9.85 -25.63
CA HIS A 81 -10.65 9.68 -27.08
C HIS A 81 -11.54 10.77 -27.68
N CYS A 82 -10.93 11.68 -28.44
CA CYS A 82 -11.65 12.69 -29.22
C CYS A 82 -11.68 12.27 -30.68
N TYR A 83 -12.89 12.10 -31.21
CA TYR A 83 -13.13 11.84 -32.62
C TYR A 83 -13.69 13.12 -33.26
N ALA A 84 -12.99 13.62 -34.29
CA ALA A 84 -13.45 14.74 -35.10
C ALA A 84 -13.87 14.22 -36.46
N HIS A 85 -15.13 14.46 -36.84
CA HIS A 85 -15.62 14.25 -38.19
C HIS A 85 -16.27 15.54 -38.70
N LYS A 86 -16.49 15.64 -40.02
CA LYS A 86 -16.91 16.89 -40.67
C LYS A 86 -18.19 17.45 -40.02
N GLY A 87 -18.04 18.50 -39.22
CA GLY A 87 -19.15 19.17 -38.52
C GLY A 87 -19.36 18.82 -37.04
N PHE A 88 -18.64 17.83 -36.48
CA PHE A 88 -18.83 17.41 -35.09
C PHE A 88 -17.52 17.00 -34.41
N TYR A 89 -17.38 17.41 -33.16
CA TYR A 89 -16.34 16.95 -32.24
C TYR A 89 -17.02 16.20 -31.09
N ASN A 90 -16.62 14.96 -30.83
CA ASN A 90 -17.07 14.20 -29.68
C ASN A 90 -15.87 13.62 -28.94
N CYS A 91 -15.77 13.94 -27.66
CA CYS A 91 -14.75 13.40 -26.76
C CYS A 91 -15.44 12.47 -25.77
N VAL A 92 -15.00 11.22 -25.75
CA VAL A 92 -15.42 10.21 -24.77
C VAL A 92 -14.23 9.89 -23.87
N THR A 93 -14.47 9.84 -22.57
CA THR A 93 -13.46 9.46 -21.57
C THR A 93 -13.73 8.01 -21.16
N LEU A 94 -12.78 7.11 -21.42
CA LEU A 94 -12.86 5.67 -21.11
C LEU A 94 -12.03 5.33 -19.88
#